data_AF-A0A0F2RFQ6-F1
#
_entry.id   AF-A0A0F2RFQ6-F1
#
_cell.length_a   1.000
_cell.length_b   1.000
_cell.length_c   1.000
_cell.angle_alpha   90.00
_cell.angle_beta   90.00
_cell.angle_gamma   90.00
#
_symmetry.space_group_name_H-M   'P 1'
#
loop_
_entity.id
_entity.type
_entity.pdbx_description
1 polymer ?
#
loop_
_entity_poly.entity_id
_entity_poly.type
_entity_poly.pdbx_seq_one_letter_code
_entity_poly.pdbx_strand_id
1 'polypeptide(L)'
;MWATMEPDVYGGDTHDQIVPRWRIYADGDKDADHETGPLELLPSRFPPGTKVTVEEPVCPDCGALREPHWQDNEQTYGGPCDCGFDWDGWVLDQFS
;
A
#
# COMPACT_ATOMS: atom_id res chain seq x y z
N MET A 1 11.40 -5.13 -11.32
CA MET A 1 10.25 -5.60 -10.52
C MET A 1 9.93 -4.52 -9.51
N TRP A 2 8.66 -4.21 -9.34
CA TRP A 2 8.14 -3.34 -8.30
C TRP A 2 6.84 -3.93 -7.79
N ALA A 3 6.45 -3.54 -6.59
CA ALA A 3 5.17 -3.89 -6.00
C ALA A 3 4.50 -2.61 -5.53
N THR A 4 3.22 -2.48 -5.81
CA THR A 4 2.38 -1.37 -5.33
C THR A 4 1.42 -1.90 -4.30
N MET A 5 1.28 -1.21 -3.16
CA MET A 5 0.22 -1.50 -2.21
C MET A 5 -1.10 -1.05 -2.87
N GLU A 6 -1.82 -2.02 -3.42
CA GLU A 6 -3.08 -1.84 -4.14
C GLU A 6 -4.13 -2.65 -3.37
N PRO A 7 -4.77 -2.05 -2.35
CA PRO A 7 -5.68 -2.77 -1.49
C PRO A 7 -6.89 -3.25 -2.29
N ASP A 8 -7.44 -4.40 -1.90
CA ASP A 8 -8.71 -4.86 -2.41
C ASP A 8 -9.83 -4.14 -1.65
N VAL A 9 -10.49 -3.17 -2.29
CA VAL A 9 -11.58 -2.39 -1.68
C VAL A 9 -12.94 -3.12 -1.71
N TYR A 10 -12.99 -4.29 -2.33
CA TYR A 10 -14.17 -5.17 -2.36
C TYR A 10 -13.88 -6.52 -1.69
N GLY A 11 -12.97 -6.54 -0.71
CA GLY A 11 -12.58 -7.73 0.01
C GLY A 11 -13.62 -8.18 1.04
N GLY A 12 -13.34 -9.33 1.66
CA GLY A 12 -14.20 -9.98 2.64
C GLY A 12 -15.43 -10.67 2.02
N ASP A 13 -16.13 -11.48 2.82
CA ASP A 13 -17.28 -12.27 2.34
C ASP A 13 -18.43 -11.39 1.82
N THR A 14 -18.51 -10.16 2.32
CA THR A 14 -19.55 -9.18 2.03
C THR A 14 -19.15 -8.14 0.98
N HIS A 15 -17.91 -8.18 0.48
CA HIS A 15 -17.37 -7.27 -0.53
C HIS A 15 -17.40 -5.78 -0.13
N ASP A 16 -17.20 -5.52 1.17
CA ASP A 16 -17.25 -4.19 1.79
C ASP A 16 -16.04 -3.91 2.70
N GLN A 17 -15.00 -4.74 2.62
CA GLN A 17 -13.79 -4.62 3.44
C GLN A 17 -12.61 -4.21 2.57
N ILE A 18 -11.82 -3.25 3.07
CA ILE A 18 -10.52 -2.91 2.50
C ILE A 18 -9.49 -3.91 3.01
N VAL A 19 -8.99 -4.78 2.15
CA VAL A 19 -7.99 -5.80 2.48
C VAL A 19 -6.63 -5.39 1.89
N PRO A 20 -5.57 -5.28 2.71
CA PRO A 20 -4.23 -4.99 2.20
C PRO A 20 -3.77 -6.04 1.19
N ARG A 21 -3.25 -5.59 0.05
CA ARG A 21 -2.78 -6.44 -1.03
C ARG A 21 -1.68 -5.74 -1.82
N TRP A 22 -0.73 -6.52 -2.29
CA TRP A 22 0.35 -6.07 -3.17
C TRP A 22 0.04 -6.48 -4.59
N ARG A 23 0.13 -5.55 -5.52
CA ARG A 23 0.18 -5.85 -6.94
C ARG A 23 1.62 -5.81 -7.42
N ILE A 24 2.13 -6.96 -7.87
CA ILE A 24 3.53 -7.18 -8.20
C ILE A 24 3.69 -7.19 -9.71
N TYR A 25 4.71 -6.47 -10.19
CA TYR A 25 5.02 -6.34 -11.60
C TYR A 25 6.49 -6.58 -11.85
N ALA A 26 6.81 -7.22 -12.98
CA ALA A 26 8.16 -7.32 -13.51
C ALA A 26 8.20 -6.80 -14.95
N ASP A 27 9.32 -6.16 -15.33
CA ASP A 27 9.48 -5.69 -16.70
C ASP A 27 9.41 -6.86 -17.70
N GLY A 28 8.53 -6.72 -18.68
CA GLY A 28 8.26 -7.76 -19.68
C GLY A 28 7.20 -8.77 -19.27
N ASP A 29 6.67 -8.70 -18.04
CA ASP A 29 5.46 -9.41 -17.68
C ASP A 29 4.24 -8.71 -18.30
N LYS A 30 3.32 -9.52 -18.83
CA LYS A 30 2.09 -9.00 -19.47
C LYS A 30 0.99 -8.75 -18.45
N ASP A 31 1.02 -9.51 -17.38
CA ASP A 31 0.02 -9.46 -16.32
C ASP A 31 0.72 -9.22 -14.98
N ALA A 32 -0.05 -8.76 -13.99
CA ALA A 32 0.45 -8.53 -12.64
C ALA A 32 -0.14 -9.58 -11.71
N ASP A 33 0.67 -10.05 -10.77
CA ASP A 33 0.22 -10.93 -9.71
C ASP A 33 -0.23 -10.13 -8.48
N HIS A 34 -1.16 -10.70 -7.72
CA HIS A 34 -1.61 -10.14 -6.45
C HIS A 34 -1.19 -11.03 -5.29
N GLU A 35 -0.61 -10.44 -4.26
CA GLU A 35 -0.17 -11.14 -3.03
C GLU A 35 -0.75 -10.45 -1.80
N THR A 36 -1.35 -11.23 -0.91
CA THR A 36 -1.92 -10.73 0.36
C THR A 36 -0.94 -10.84 1.52
N GLY A 37 0.13 -11.63 1.37
CA GLY A 37 1.19 -11.79 2.36
C GLY A 37 2.23 -10.66 2.34
N PRO A 38 3.19 -10.70 3.28
CA PRO A 38 4.32 -9.77 3.31
C PRO A 38 5.23 -9.87 2.09
N LEU A 39 5.84 -8.76 1.68
CA LEU A 39 6.94 -8.77 0.72
C LEU A 39 8.24 -9.22 1.41
N GLU A 40 8.68 -10.44 1.13
CA GLU A 40 9.91 -11.00 1.69
C GLU A 40 11.11 -10.79 0.76
N LEU A 41 12.12 -10.07 1.25
CA LEU A 41 13.39 -9.87 0.55
C LEU A 41 14.50 -10.65 1.27
N LEU A 42 15.06 -11.67 0.61
CA LEU A 42 16.17 -12.47 1.13
C LEU A 42 17.53 -11.88 0.69
N PRO A 43 18.30 -11.21 1.58
CA PRO A 43 19.52 -10.51 1.18
C PRO A 43 20.56 -11.40 0.49
N SER A 44 20.61 -12.68 0.88
CA SER A 44 21.53 -13.68 0.30
C SER A 44 21.26 -14.00 -1.17
N ARG A 45 20.11 -13.60 -1.72
CA ARG A 45 19.72 -13.83 -3.12
C ARG A 45 19.94 -12.60 -4.01
N PHE A 46 20.41 -11.49 -3.46
CA PHE A 46 20.63 -10.26 -4.20
C PHE A 46 22.13 -10.04 -4.48
N PRO A 47 22.51 -9.63 -5.70
CA PRO A 47 23.88 -9.22 -5.99
C PRO A 47 24.31 -8.02 -5.13
N PRO A 48 25.60 -7.90 -4.78
CA PRO A 48 26.14 -6.70 -4.13
C PRO A 48 25.82 -5.42 -4.90
N GLY A 49 25.40 -4.38 -4.18
CA GLY A 49 24.99 -3.10 -4.77
C GLY A 49 23.50 -2.96 -5.07
N THR A 50 22.70 -4.01 -4.80
CA THR A 50 21.23 -3.92 -4.85
C THR A 50 20.72 -2.83 -3.90
N LYS A 51 19.75 -2.04 -4.37
CA LYS A 51 19.07 -0.99 -3.59
C LYS A 51 17.58 -1.30 -3.52
N VAL A 52 16.99 -1.06 -2.36
CA VAL A 52 15.54 -1.10 -2.14
C VAL A 52 15.08 0.33 -1.94
N THR A 53 14.10 0.75 -2.73
CA THR A 53 13.45 2.06 -2.61
C THR A 53 11.98 1.82 -2.26
N VAL A 54 11.50 2.53 -1.25
CA VAL A 54 10.08 2.58 -0.87
C VAL A 54 9.63 4.02 -1.07
N GLU A 55 8.53 4.21 -1.80
CA GLU A 55 7.92 5.50 -2.06
C GLU A 55 6.50 5.48 -1.52
N GLU A 56 6.15 6.49 -0.72
CA GLU A 56 4.84 6.60 -0.06
C GLU A 56 4.06 7.79 -0.63
N PRO A 57 2.73 7.69 -0.77
CA PRO A 57 1.91 8.82 -1.19
C PRO A 57 1.96 9.93 -0.13
N VAL A 58 1.93 11.17 -0.61
CA VAL A 58 1.80 12.37 0.23
C VAL A 58 0.41 12.97 0.06
N CYS A 59 -0.09 13.62 1.10
CA CYS A 59 -1.35 14.33 1.06
C CYS A 59 -1.29 15.39 -0.05
N PRO A 60 -2.24 15.41 -1.00
CA PRO A 60 -2.21 16.36 -2.11
C PRO A 60 -2.43 17.81 -1.65
N ASP A 61 -3.07 18.01 -0.50
CA ASP A 61 -3.41 19.34 0.01
C ASP A 61 -2.27 19.98 0.80
N CYS A 62 -1.60 19.21 1.67
CA CYS A 62 -0.57 19.74 2.57
C CYS A 62 0.84 19.16 2.36
N GLY A 63 0.98 18.14 1.52
CA GLY A 63 2.26 17.47 1.23
C GLY A 63 2.81 16.60 2.37
N ALA A 64 2.08 16.44 3.47
CA ALA A 64 2.48 15.57 4.57
C ALA A 64 2.37 14.09 4.17
N LEU A 65 3.23 13.26 4.76
CA LEU A 65 3.09 11.80 4.67
C LEU A 65 1.81 11.35 5.37
N ARG A 66 1.27 10.20 4.96
CA ARG A 66 0.17 9.54 5.69
C ARG A 66 0.74 8.92 6.97
N GLU A 67 0.62 9.64 8.08
CA GLU A 67 1.10 9.14 9.37
C GLU A 67 0.20 7.99 9.90
N PRO A 68 0.79 6.98 10.56
CA PRO A 68 0.01 5.93 11.20
C PRO A 68 -0.68 6.45 12.46
N HIS A 69 -1.94 6.09 12.63
CA HIS A 69 -2.68 6.26 13.87
C HIS A 69 -2.55 5.02 14.75
N TRP A 70 -2.29 5.24 16.04
CA TRP A 70 -2.21 4.15 17.01
C TRP A 70 -3.59 3.89 17.61
N GLN A 71 -4.12 2.69 17.42
CA GLN A 71 -5.32 2.19 18.09
C GLN A 71 -5.01 0.84 18.72
N ASP A 72 -5.30 0.67 20.01
CA ASP A 72 -5.10 -0.59 20.74
C ASP A 72 -3.68 -1.21 20.61
N ASN A 73 -2.64 -0.37 20.57
CA ASN A 73 -1.22 -0.72 20.32
C ASN A 73 -0.92 -1.27 18.92
N GLU A 74 -1.84 -1.12 17.97
CA GLU A 74 -1.63 -1.42 16.56
C GLU A 74 -1.55 -0.13 15.73
N GLN A 75 -0.67 -0.13 14.73
CA GLN A 75 -0.60 0.95 13.75
C GLN A 75 -1.68 0.71 12.70
N THR A 76 -2.55 1.70 12.56
CA THR A 76 -3.59 1.76 11.54
C THR A 76 -3.32 2.95 10.65
N TYR A 77 -3.63 2.84 9.36
CA TYR A 77 -3.47 3.96 8.43
C TYR A 77 -4.80 4.66 8.11
N GLY A 78 -5.89 4.38 8.83
CA GLY A 78 -7.22 4.96 8.55
C GLY A 78 -7.42 6.36 9.13
N GLY A 79 -8.43 7.09 8.64
CA GLY A 79 -8.77 8.42 9.13
C GLY A 79 -8.17 9.58 8.32
N PRO A 80 -8.65 10.82 8.57
CA PRO A 80 -8.24 11.98 7.78
C PRO A 80 -6.82 12.43 8.11
N CYS A 81 -6.17 13.08 7.15
CA CYS A 81 -4.96 13.86 7.40
C CYS A 81 -5.24 14.98 8.41
N ASP A 82 -4.22 15.46 9.13
CA ASP A 82 -4.30 16.62 10.03
C ASP A 82 -4.86 17.89 9.36
N CYS A 83 -4.68 18.03 8.04
CA CYS A 83 -5.24 19.16 7.28
C CYS A 83 -6.72 18.99 6.90
N GLY A 84 -7.32 17.82 7.20
CA GLY A 84 -8.70 17.47 6.88
C GLY A 84 -8.89 16.67 5.59
N PHE A 85 -7.82 16.38 4.85
CA PHE A 85 -7.89 15.54 3.64
C PHE A 85 -8.38 14.12 3.98
N ASP A 86 -9.36 13.63 3.23
CA ASP A 86 -9.98 12.31 3.44
C ASP A 86 -9.17 11.20 2.73
N TRP A 87 -8.26 10.58 3.48
CA TRP A 87 -7.47 9.46 2.98
C TRP A 87 -8.30 8.21 2.68
N ASP A 88 -9.40 7.98 3.40
CA ASP A 88 -10.21 6.77 3.23
C ASP A 88 -11.04 6.90 1.94
N GLY A 89 -11.65 8.07 1.72
CA GLY A 89 -12.30 8.41 0.46
C GLY A 89 -11.34 8.35 -0.73
N TRP A 90 -10.10 8.85 -0.56
CA TRP A 90 -9.07 8.76 -1.60
C TRP A 90 -8.70 7.31 -1.94
N VAL A 91 -8.52 6.43 -0.93
CA VAL A 91 -8.23 5.00 -1.18
C VAL A 91 -9.35 4.36 -1.97
N LEU A 92 -10.60 4.61 -1.58
CA LEU A 92 -11.76 4.06 -2.30
C LEU A 92 -11.80 4.55 -3.76
N ASP A 93 -11.62 5.85 -4.00
CA ASP A 93 -11.63 6.40 -5.36
C ASP A 93 -10.48 5.90 -6.24
N GLN A 94 -9.29 5.72 -5.69
CA GLN A 94 -8.11 5.33 -6.48
C GLN A 94 -8.03 3.84 -6.80
N PHE A 95 -8.65 2.98 -5.98
CA PHE A 95 -8.50 1.53 -6.07
C PHE A 95 -9.81 0.76 -6.33
N SER A 96 -10.94 1.46 -6.53
CA SER A 96 -12.25 0.90 -6.92
C SER A 96 -12.37 0.47 -8.37
#